data_AF-A0A6G3ZDI5-F1
#
_entry.id   AF-A0A6G3ZDI5-F1
#
_cell.length_a   1.000
_cell.length_b   1.000
_cell.length_c   1.000
_cell.angle_alpha   90.00
_cell.angle_beta   90.00
_cell.angle_gamma   90.00
#
_symmetry.space_group_name_H-M   'P 1'
#
loop_
_entity.id
_entity.type
_entity.pdbx_description
1 polymer ?
#
loop_
_entity_poly.entity_id
_entity_poly.type
_entity_poly.pdbx_seq_one_letter_code
_entity_poly.pdbx_strand_id
1 'polypeptide(L)'
;MIKDYLKVTFRNLVNQKFYTSLNILGLSIGIASCLLILLYVHNELSYDTFHEKAERVYRVGLTGKIAEREINTTTTCPPLAFTAVDEFPEVVNATRVNPYQGQQIIRQGETAIMEEKVYLADSTFFDVFTYKMLEGNPATALNEPNTLVIPEDI
;
A
#
# COMPACT_ATOMS: atom_id res chain seq x y z
N MET A 1 32.89 14.67 39.74
CA MET A 1 33.51 14.71 38.40
C MET A 1 32.48 14.86 37.27
N ILE A 2 31.71 13.84 36.86
CA ILE A 2 30.69 13.99 35.78
C ILE A 2 29.66 15.09 36.08
N LYS A 3 29.20 15.19 37.34
CA LYS A 3 28.32 16.28 37.79
C LYS A 3 28.94 17.67 37.62
N ASP A 4 30.24 17.78 37.87
CA ASP A 4 30.95 19.06 37.82
C ASP A 4 31.17 19.48 36.36
N TYR A 5 31.54 18.54 35.49
CA TYR A 5 31.62 18.77 34.04
C TYR A 5 30.27 19.18 33.44
N LEU A 6 29.18 18.46 33.76
CA LEU A 6 27.83 18.81 33.29
C LEU A 6 27.40 20.22 33.77
N LYS A 7 27.69 20.57 35.03
CA LYS A 7 27.37 21.89 35.58
C LYS A 7 28.13 23.03 34.88
N VAL A 8 29.42 22.81 34.58
CA VAL A 8 30.25 23.79 33.87
C VAL A 8 29.77 23.95 32.42
N THR A 9 29.50 22.85 31.71
CA THR A 9 29.00 22.87 30.33
C THR A 9 27.65 23.57 30.22
N PHE A 10 26.70 23.28 31.13
CA PHE A 10 25.39 23.94 31.14
C PHE A 10 25.49 25.46 31.37
N ARG A 11 26.37 25.89 32.31
CA ARG A 11 26.61 27.31 32.55
C ARG A 11 27.20 28.01 31.31
N ASN A 12 28.09 27.34 30.58
CA ASN A 12 28.66 27.87 29.34
C ASN A 12 27.61 27.99 28.22
N LEU A 13 26.76 26.98 28.05
CA LEU A 13 25.64 26.99 27.09
C LEU A 13 24.69 28.17 27.35
N VAL A 14 24.36 28.43 28.63
CA VAL A 14 23.48 29.54 29.02
C VAL A 14 24.15 30.91 28.89
N ASN A 15 25.47 31.00 29.03
CA ASN A 15 26.20 32.26 28.85
C ASN A 15 26.40 32.62 27.37
N GLN A 16 26.53 31.62 26.47
CA GLN A 16 26.66 31.81 25.03
C GLN A 16 25.36 31.48 24.27
N LYS A 17 24.25 32.13 24.65
CA LYS A 17 22.91 31.79 24.17
C LYS A 17 22.76 31.82 22.66
N PHE A 18 23.26 32.86 21.99
CA PHE A 18 23.13 32.99 20.54
C PHE A 18 23.84 31.87 19.77
N TYR A 19 25.12 31.64 20.10
CA TYR A 19 25.94 30.59 19.48
C TYR A 19 25.39 29.19 19.77
N THR A 20 24.95 28.96 21.00
CA THR A 20 24.31 27.70 21.41
C THR A 20 23.02 27.46 20.65
N SER A 21 22.14 28.45 20.55
CA SER A 21 20.88 28.34 19.81
C SER A 21 21.10 28.08 18.33
N LEU A 22 22.06 28.76 17.70
CA LEU A 22 22.39 28.56 16.27
C LEU A 22 22.80 27.10 16.01
N ASN A 23 23.71 26.56 16.82
CA ASN A 23 24.18 25.18 16.67
C ASN A 23 23.09 24.14 16.97
N ILE A 24 22.32 24.35 18.04
CA ILE A 24 21.23 23.43 18.39
C ILE A 24 20.16 23.43 17.31
N LEU A 25 19.76 24.59 16.79
CA LEU A 25 18.76 24.67 15.72
C LEU A 25 19.27 24.02 14.42
N GLY A 26 20.50 24.32 14.01
CA GLY A 26 21.08 23.72 12.81
C GLY A 26 21.15 22.19 12.90
N LEU A 27 21.64 21.66 14.03
CA LEU A 27 21.70 20.21 14.26
C LEU A 27 20.30 19.60 14.34
N SER A 28 19.36 20.25 15.04
CA SER A 28 17.98 19.75 15.19
C SER A 28 17.26 19.68 13.86
N ILE A 29 17.41 20.70 13.00
CA ILE A 29 16.81 20.72 11.66
C ILE A 29 17.44 19.62 10.78
N GLY A 30 18.76 19.42 10.87
CA GLY A 30 19.44 18.34 10.14
C GLY A 30 18.94 16.95 10.54
N ILE A 31 18.84 16.69 11.85
CA ILE A 31 18.33 15.41 12.38
C ILE A 31 16.85 15.24 12.02
N ALA A 32 16.02 16.27 12.18
CA ALA A 32 14.59 16.21 11.85
C ALA A 32 14.38 15.90 10.36
N SER A 33 15.11 16.58 9.48
CA SER A 33 15.04 16.34 8.03
C SER A 33 15.41 14.90 7.68
N CYS A 34 16.49 14.37 8.29
CA CYS A 34 16.91 12.98 8.09
C CYS A 34 15.84 11.98 8.58
N LEU A 35 15.27 12.20 9.76
CA LEU A 35 14.22 11.34 10.31
C LEU A 35 12.95 11.35 9.47
N LEU A 36 12.55 12.51 8.93
CA LEU A 36 11.39 12.60 8.04
C LEU A 36 11.60 11.81 6.76
N ILE A 37 12.79 11.88 6.16
CA ILE A 37 13.13 11.07 4.98
C ILE A 37 13.11 9.58 5.32
N LEU A 38 13.70 9.17 6.46
CA LEU A 38 13.69 7.78 6.89
C LEU A 38 12.27 7.25 7.14
N LEU A 39 11.41 8.04 7.78
CA LEU A 39 10.01 7.69 8.00
C LEU A 39 9.26 7.56 6.67
N TYR A 40 9.50 8.47 5.73
CA TYR A 40 8.91 8.39 4.39
C TYR A 40 9.33 7.11 3.67
N VAL A 41 10.62 6.80 3.62
CA VAL A 41 11.13 5.58 3.00
C VAL A 41 10.58 4.33 3.69
N HIS A 42 10.52 4.32 5.02
CA HIS A 42 9.95 3.21 5.77
C HIS A 42 8.47 3.00 5.42
N ASN A 43 7.70 4.09 5.36
CA ASN A 43 6.28 4.05 4.99
C ASN A 43 6.10 3.46 3.59
N GLU A 44 6.84 3.96 2.59
CA GLU A 44 6.79 3.46 1.20
C GLU A 44 7.12 1.96 1.10
N LEU A 45 8.13 1.50 1.84
CA LEU A 45 8.51 0.07 1.84
C LEU A 45 7.52 -0.82 2.61
N SER A 46 6.71 -0.24 3.50
CA SER A 46 5.72 -0.97 4.31
C SER A 46 4.31 -0.97 3.73
N TYR A 47 4.07 -0.25 2.63
CA TYR A 47 2.71 0.04 2.14
C TYR A 47 1.89 -1.23 1.86
N ASP A 48 2.49 -2.24 1.20
CA ASP A 48 1.81 -3.48 0.82
C ASP A 48 2.04 -4.65 1.80
N THR A 49 2.74 -4.43 2.92
CA THR A 49 3.16 -5.53 3.82
C THR A 49 2.09 -5.99 4.81
N PHE A 50 0.90 -5.37 4.80
CA PHE A 50 -0.18 -5.71 5.72
C PHE A 50 -0.88 -7.04 5.36
N HIS A 51 -0.71 -7.56 4.15
CA HIS A 51 -1.22 -8.87 3.78
C HIS A 51 -0.35 -9.99 4.37
N GLU A 52 -0.97 -11.04 4.91
CA GLU A 52 -0.24 -12.18 5.50
C GLU A 52 0.72 -12.85 4.51
N LYS A 53 0.41 -12.75 3.21
CA LYS A 53 1.16 -13.35 2.11
C LYS A 53 1.93 -12.31 1.28
N ALA A 54 2.14 -11.10 1.78
CA ALA A 54 2.71 -9.97 1.01
C ALA A 54 3.99 -10.34 0.23
N GLU A 55 4.92 -11.09 0.83
CA GLU A 55 6.18 -11.51 0.18
C GLU A 55 5.99 -12.53 -0.96
N ARG A 56 4.81 -13.14 -1.07
CA ARG A 56 4.47 -14.21 -2.02
C ARG A 56 3.39 -13.81 -3.03
N VAL A 57 2.90 -12.57 -2.97
CA VAL A 57 1.92 -12.04 -3.91
C VAL A 57 2.66 -11.25 -4.98
N TYR A 58 2.46 -11.65 -6.23
CA TYR A 58 3.10 -11.03 -7.38
C TYR A 58 2.06 -10.52 -8.36
N ARG A 59 2.34 -9.37 -8.97
CA ARG A 59 1.56 -8.84 -10.08
C ARG A 59 2.23 -9.21 -11.40
N VAL A 60 1.48 -9.88 -12.26
CA VAL A 60 1.97 -10.23 -13.60
C VAL A 60 1.68 -9.08 -14.57
N GLY A 61 2.72 -8.65 -15.28
CA GLY A 61 2.64 -7.65 -16.34
C GLY A 61 3.14 -8.21 -17.67
N LEU A 62 2.91 -7.46 -18.74
CA LEU A 62 3.40 -7.75 -20.07
C LEU A 62 4.42 -6.70 -20.49
N THR A 63 5.66 -7.14 -20.72
CA THR A 63 6.72 -6.34 -21.33
C THR A 63 7.16 -7.00 -22.63
N GLY A 64 7.20 -6.25 -23.72
CA GLY A 64 7.57 -6.80 -25.03
C GLY A 64 7.52 -5.77 -26.16
N LYS A 65 7.56 -6.25 -27.40
CA LYS A 65 7.39 -5.42 -28.61
C LYS A 65 6.27 -5.97 -29.48
N ILE A 66 5.33 -5.10 -29.87
CA ILE A 66 4.30 -5.41 -30.88
C ILE A 66 4.49 -4.42 -32.03
N ALA A 67 4.77 -4.94 -33.24
CA ALA A 67 4.97 -4.13 -34.44
C ALA A 67 5.95 -2.95 -34.23
N GLU A 68 7.16 -3.25 -33.72
CA GLU A 68 8.21 -2.27 -33.37
C GLU A 68 7.88 -1.30 -32.23
N ARG A 69 6.68 -1.35 -31.65
CA ARG A 69 6.32 -0.55 -30.46
C ARG A 69 6.59 -1.33 -29.20
N GLU A 70 7.37 -0.72 -28.31
CA GLU A 70 7.56 -1.23 -26.96
C GLU A 70 6.25 -1.15 -26.18
N ILE A 71 5.95 -2.24 -25.48
CA ILE A 71 4.82 -2.35 -24.58
C ILE A 71 5.40 -2.67 -23.21
N ASN A 72 4.98 -1.90 -22.24
CA ASN A 72 5.18 -2.19 -20.84
C ASN A 72 3.87 -1.89 -20.12
N THR A 73 3.08 -2.93 -19.85
CA THR A 73 1.75 -2.79 -19.26
C THR A 73 1.58 -3.78 -18.12
N THR A 74 0.69 -3.41 -17.20
CA THR A 74 0.26 -4.28 -16.10
C THR A 74 -1.00 -5.07 -16.43
N THR A 75 -1.51 -4.94 -17.67
CA THR A 75 -2.66 -5.68 -18.16
C THR A 75 -2.21 -6.90 -18.94
N THR A 76 -2.72 -8.07 -18.57
CA THR A 76 -2.45 -9.34 -19.24
C THR A 76 -3.73 -9.89 -19.86
N CYS A 77 -3.61 -10.97 -20.64
CA CYS A 77 -4.79 -11.66 -21.14
C CYS A 77 -5.56 -12.32 -19.97
N PRO A 78 -6.90 -12.25 -19.94
CA PRO A 78 -7.69 -12.79 -18.84
C PRO A 78 -7.46 -14.28 -18.50
N PRO A 79 -7.16 -15.18 -19.45
CA PRO A 79 -6.91 -16.59 -19.13
C PRO A 79 -5.65 -16.83 -18.28
N LEU A 80 -4.66 -15.93 -18.36
CA LEU A 80 -3.34 -16.12 -17.76
C LEU A 80 -3.39 -16.47 -16.28
N ALA A 81 -4.30 -15.87 -15.51
CA ALA A 81 -4.40 -16.09 -14.07
C ALA A 81 -4.63 -17.58 -13.74
N PHE A 82 -5.64 -18.20 -14.35
CA PHE A 82 -6.00 -19.59 -14.05
C PHE A 82 -5.13 -20.59 -14.82
N THR A 83 -4.72 -20.26 -16.05
CA THR A 83 -3.73 -21.08 -16.77
C THR A 83 -2.41 -21.18 -16.00
N ALA A 84 -1.99 -20.09 -15.33
CA ALA A 84 -0.76 -20.13 -14.54
C ALA A 84 -0.87 -21.09 -13.33
N VAL A 85 -2.04 -21.17 -12.69
CA VAL A 85 -2.32 -22.13 -11.62
C VAL A 85 -2.28 -23.57 -12.15
N ASP A 86 -2.82 -23.81 -13.34
CA ASP A 86 -2.89 -25.15 -13.94
C ASP A 86 -1.53 -25.64 -14.47
N GLU A 87 -0.73 -24.75 -15.05
CA GLU A 87 0.52 -25.11 -15.75
C GLU A 87 1.78 -24.99 -14.88
N PHE A 88 1.78 -24.14 -13.85
CA PHE A 88 2.95 -23.92 -13.00
C PHE A 88 2.68 -24.36 -11.55
N PRO A 89 3.33 -25.43 -11.04
CA PRO A 89 3.10 -25.94 -9.70
C PRO A 89 3.50 -24.96 -8.58
N GLU A 90 4.32 -23.95 -8.89
CA GLU A 90 4.71 -22.88 -7.96
C GLU A 90 3.57 -21.87 -7.72
N VAL A 91 2.58 -21.81 -8.61
CA VAL A 91 1.45 -20.87 -8.52
C VAL A 91 0.32 -21.52 -7.73
N VAL A 92 0.26 -21.21 -6.43
CA VAL A 92 -0.73 -21.80 -5.51
C VAL A 92 -2.15 -21.30 -5.77
N ASN A 93 -2.31 -20.02 -6.12
CA ASN A 93 -3.62 -19.42 -6.43
C ASN A 93 -3.41 -18.14 -7.26
N ALA A 94 -4.46 -17.70 -7.95
CA ALA A 94 -4.47 -16.48 -8.73
C ALA A 94 -5.85 -15.80 -8.68
N THR A 95 -5.85 -14.47 -8.79
CA THR A 95 -7.06 -13.67 -8.95
C THR A 95 -6.81 -12.61 -10.00
N ARG A 96 -7.85 -12.26 -10.75
CA ARG A 96 -7.86 -11.08 -11.62
C ARG A 96 -8.45 -9.92 -10.85
N VAL A 97 -7.95 -8.72 -11.15
CA VAL A 97 -8.49 -7.46 -10.64
C VAL A 97 -8.51 -6.51 -11.82
N ASN A 98 -9.70 -6.00 -12.15
CA ASN A 98 -9.88 -5.07 -13.25
C ASN A 98 -10.63 -3.84 -12.76
N PRO A 99 -10.08 -2.62 -12.91
CA PRO A 99 -10.85 -1.41 -12.61
C PRO A 99 -12.09 -1.36 -13.50
N TYR A 100 -13.23 -1.10 -12.87
CA TYR A 100 -14.45 -0.79 -13.58
C TYR A 100 -14.27 0.60 -14.22
N GLN A 101 -14.55 0.71 -15.52
CA GLN A 101 -14.30 1.96 -16.23
C GLN A 101 -15.36 3.01 -15.88
N GLY A 102 -14.90 4.18 -15.43
CA GLY A 102 -15.74 5.33 -15.14
C GLY A 102 -16.40 5.30 -13.75
N GLN A 103 -17.00 6.43 -13.38
CA GLN A 103 -17.66 6.61 -12.09
C GLN A 103 -18.93 5.75 -12.01
N GLN A 104 -19.06 4.98 -10.93
CA GLN A 104 -20.23 4.17 -10.65
C GLN A 104 -21.11 4.84 -9.62
N ILE A 105 -22.43 4.79 -9.84
CA ILE A 105 -23.39 5.25 -8.84
C ILE A 105 -23.79 4.03 -8.00
N ILE A 106 -23.37 4.02 -6.74
CA ILE A 106 -23.81 3.03 -5.75
C ILE A 106 -25.02 3.63 -5.03
N ARG A 107 -26.15 2.93 -5.03
CA ARG A 107 -27.40 3.41 -4.44
C ARG A 107 -27.96 2.40 -3.45
N GLN A 108 -28.24 2.88 -2.24
CA GLN A 108 -28.96 2.15 -1.21
C GLN A 108 -30.18 2.98 -0.77
N GLY A 109 -31.37 2.56 -1.19
CA GLY A 109 -32.60 3.33 -0.95
C GLY A 109 -32.53 4.72 -1.61
N GLU A 110 -32.66 5.78 -0.80
CA GLU A 110 -32.60 7.17 -1.25
C GLU A 110 -31.16 7.73 -1.33
N THR A 111 -30.21 7.06 -0.67
CA THR A 111 -28.81 7.48 -0.67
C THR A 111 -28.12 6.98 -1.93
N ALA A 112 -27.51 7.90 -2.67
CA ALA A 112 -26.67 7.59 -3.81
C ALA A 112 -25.31 8.26 -3.64
N ILE A 113 -24.26 7.49 -3.88
CA ILE A 113 -22.88 7.96 -3.87
C ILE A 113 -22.26 7.69 -5.23
N MET A 114 -21.27 8.50 -5.57
CA MET A 114 -20.49 8.35 -6.79
C MET A 114 -19.11 7.83 -6.41
N GLU A 115 -18.82 6.60 -6.80
CA GLU A 115 -17.56 5.93 -6.50
C GLU A 115 -16.73 5.76 -7.78
N GLU A 116 -15.46 6.16 -7.71
CA GLU A 116 -14.54 6.07 -8.85
C GLU A 116 -13.71 4.78 -8.78
N LYS A 117 -13.49 4.24 -7.58
CA LYS A 117 -12.60 3.10 -7.31
C LYS A 117 -13.39 1.80 -7.18
N VAL A 118 -14.14 1.47 -8.21
CA VAL A 118 -14.82 0.17 -8.30
C VAL A 118 -13.94 -0.81 -9.06
N TYR A 119 -13.76 -2.01 -8.52
CA TYR A 119 -12.97 -3.07 -9.12
C TYR A 119 -13.81 -4.33 -9.28
N LEU A 120 -13.63 -5.00 -10.41
CA LEU A 120 -14.08 -6.36 -10.64
C LEU A 120 -12.98 -7.31 -10.19
N ALA A 121 -13.33 -8.26 -9.34
CA ALA A 121 -12.40 -9.27 -8.83
C ALA A 121 -13.02 -10.67 -8.92
N ASP A 122 -12.17 -11.69 -9.00
CA ASP A 122 -12.61 -13.08 -8.95
C ASP A 122 -12.98 -13.50 -7.52
N SER A 123 -13.67 -14.63 -7.37
CA SER A 123 -13.99 -15.23 -6.07
C SER A 123 -12.75 -15.57 -5.23
N THR A 124 -11.62 -15.85 -5.88
CA THR A 124 -10.34 -16.15 -5.23
C THR A 124 -9.61 -14.92 -4.68
N PHE A 125 -10.19 -13.71 -4.79
CA PHE A 125 -9.55 -12.47 -4.35
C PHE A 125 -9.11 -12.52 -2.89
N PHE A 126 -9.97 -12.99 -1.99
CA PHE A 126 -9.68 -13.08 -0.55
C PHE A 126 -8.80 -14.27 -0.16
N ASP A 127 -8.55 -15.20 -1.08
CA ASP A 127 -7.55 -16.25 -0.88
C ASP A 127 -6.14 -15.72 -1.14
N VAL A 128 -6.00 -14.76 -2.07
CA VAL A 128 -4.73 -14.12 -2.45
C VAL A 128 -4.43 -12.95 -1.51
N PHE A 129 -5.41 -12.07 -1.28
CA PHE A 129 -5.27 -10.87 -0.46
C PHE A 129 -5.95 -11.03 0.90
N THR A 130 -5.23 -10.71 1.98
CA THR A 130 -5.78 -10.74 3.33
C THR A 130 -6.47 -9.42 3.66
N TYR A 131 -7.77 -9.48 3.95
CA TYR A 131 -8.55 -8.38 4.52
C TYR A 131 -9.38 -8.88 5.70
N LYS A 132 -9.53 -8.04 6.74
CA LYS A 132 -10.41 -8.34 7.86
C LYS A 132 -11.85 -7.99 7.47
N MET A 133 -12.69 -9.01 7.28
CA MET A 133 -14.13 -8.82 7.10
C MET A 133 -14.79 -8.42 8.43
N LEU A 134 -15.54 -7.31 8.42
CA LEU A 134 -16.36 -6.89 9.55
C LEU A 134 -17.71 -7.63 9.56
N GLU A 135 -18.31 -7.77 8.39
CA GLU A 135 -19.56 -8.51 8.16
C GLU A 135 -19.44 -9.44 6.93
N GLY A 136 -20.18 -10.54 6.94
CA GLY A 136 -20.15 -11.55 5.88
C GLY A 136 -19.04 -12.59 6.05
N ASN A 137 -18.82 -13.40 5.02
CA ASN A 137 -17.82 -14.47 5.01
C ASN A 137 -16.89 -14.30 3.79
N PRO A 138 -15.58 -14.08 4.00
CA PRO A 138 -14.63 -13.89 2.90
C PRO A 138 -14.51 -15.13 2.01
N ALA A 139 -14.73 -16.34 2.54
CA ALA A 139 -14.64 -17.59 1.77
C ALA A 139 -15.81 -17.79 0.79
N THR A 140 -16.90 -17.03 0.96
CA THR A 140 -18.07 -17.08 0.06
C THR A 140 -18.32 -15.75 -0.66
N ALA A 141 -17.51 -14.72 -0.37
CA ALA A 141 -17.63 -13.42 -1.00
C ALA A 141 -17.31 -13.54 -2.50
N LEU A 142 -18.04 -12.82 -3.34
CA LEU A 142 -17.83 -12.76 -4.80
C LEU A 142 -18.04 -14.09 -5.56
N ASN A 143 -18.57 -15.14 -4.92
CA ASN A 143 -18.90 -16.39 -5.61
C ASN A 143 -20.10 -16.25 -6.57
N GLU A 144 -21.05 -15.38 -6.23
CA GLU A 144 -22.25 -15.14 -7.02
C GLU A 144 -22.09 -13.87 -7.86
N PRO A 145 -22.63 -13.84 -9.09
CA PRO A 145 -22.61 -12.65 -9.92
C PRO A 145 -23.40 -11.49 -9.27
N ASN A 146 -23.00 -10.26 -9.57
CA ASN A 146 -23.62 -9.03 -9.05
C ASN A 146 -23.61 -8.92 -7.51
N THR A 147 -22.62 -9.52 -6.86
CA THR A 147 -22.32 -9.27 -5.45
C THR A 147 -21.24 -8.19 -5.31
N LEU A 148 -21.22 -7.52 -4.17
CA LEU A 148 -20.32 -6.40 -3.90
C LEU A 148 -19.72 -6.55 -2.49
N VAL A 149 -18.45 -6.23 -2.35
CA VAL A 149 -17.79 -6.01 -1.07
C VAL A 149 -17.42 -4.54 -0.99
N ILE A 150 -17.74 -3.89 0.13
CA ILE A 150 -17.46 -2.49 0.39
C ILE A 150 -16.60 -2.32 1.64
N PRO A 151 -15.73 -1.30 1.70
CA PRO A 151 -15.07 -0.90 2.94
C PRO A 151 -16.07 -0.25 3.92
N GLU A 152 -15.67 -0.12 5.18
CA GLU A 152 -16.49 0.49 6.25
C GLU A 152 -16.81 1.97 6.01
N ASP A 153 -15.91 2.70 5.33
CA ASP A 153 -15.95 4.16 5.19
C ASP A 153 -16.79 4.68 4.00
N ILE A 154 -17.64 3.84 3.41
CA ILE A 154 -18.52 4.17 2.26
C ILE A 154 -19.99 4.15 2.67
#